data_AF-X1KQP8-F1
#
_entry.id   AF-X1KQP8-F1
#
_cell.length_a   1.000
_cell.length_b   1.000
_cell.length_c   1.000
_cell.angle_alpha   90.00
_cell.angle_beta   90.00
_cell.angle_gamma   90.00
#
_symmetry.space_group_name_H-M   'P 1'
#
loop_
_entity.id
_entity.type
_entity.pdbx_description
1 polymer ?
#
loop_
_entity_poly.entity_id
_entity_poly.type
_entity_poly.pdbx_seq_one_letter_code
_entity_poly.pdbx_strand_id
1 'polypeptide(L)'
;PLEINPVLKWKGPAQQATISVKAGYKDWAGGFTPKTGAYTRTITLPESPEVPYESELETPISIPLVACGGLTDGAIEIVLKIADFPDYISQIWNVYATKAPPEDLGFDLTRPTVSETPVEPGTAIDITCPITSRCAMPVDAKAKVIIYEGSIMPGHGDKLKEYDSDVFHIEPNASKNVVIHHTTVEGSIDRRDVEVEIYIDTQLVKQSEWDDVFYVGVPPEEVLDFDLTRPSVSPAEITPGTPITITCPVKSVCTKEQTATAKVKIYEDSFYAGHGTLIATKTSPAFTIAPGQTQNVIVHHTAIAGTIDRRDVEVEVYVGGKLVKESEWDDVYYV
;
A
#
# COMPACT_ATOMS: atom_id res chain seq x y z
N PRO A 1 24.82 3.80 32.78
CA PRO A 1 25.83 2.76 32.51
C PRO A 1 25.31 1.44 33.07
N LEU A 2 25.65 0.31 32.46
CA LEU A 2 25.33 -1.00 33.00
C LEU A 2 26.50 -1.49 33.85
N GLU A 3 26.22 -1.91 35.07
CA GLU A 3 27.23 -2.40 36.00
C GLU A 3 27.17 -3.91 36.09
N ILE A 4 28.29 -4.57 35.76
CA ILE A 4 28.41 -6.02 35.75
C ILE A 4 29.31 -6.44 36.91
N ASN A 5 28.77 -7.24 37.83
CA ASN A 5 29.50 -7.82 38.97
C ASN A 5 29.41 -9.35 38.91
N PRO A 6 30.34 -10.04 38.23
CA PRO A 6 30.34 -11.50 38.15
C PRO A 6 30.68 -12.13 39.49
N VAL A 7 29.92 -13.15 39.88
CA VAL A 7 30.31 -14.08 40.94
C VAL A 7 31.31 -15.08 40.37
N LEU A 8 32.43 -15.23 41.04
CA LEU A 8 33.52 -16.12 40.66
C LEU A 8 33.54 -17.33 41.58
N LYS A 9 33.66 -18.52 40.99
CA LYS A 9 33.92 -19.76 41.70
C LYS A 9 35.20 -20.39 41.13
N TRP A 10 36.23 -20.52 41.95
CA TRP A 10 37.54 -21.03 41.55
C TRP A 10 37.94 -22.24 42.37
N LYS A 11 38.54 -23.24 41.70
CA LYS A 11 39.21 -24.36 42.35
C LYS A 11 40.46 -24.69 41.56
N GLY A 12 41.63 -24.54 42.18
CA GLY A 12 42.92 -24.74 41.52
C GLY A 12 44.06 -23.95 42.16
N PRO A 13 45.24 -23.95 41.53
CA PRO A 13 46.40 -23.20 42.02
C PRO A 13 46.19 -21.68 41.93
N ALA A 14 47.02 -20.91 42.62
CA ALA A 14 46.99 -19.46 42.51
C ALA A 14 47.35 -19.01 41.08
N GLN A 15 46.53 -18.13 40.48
CA GLN A 15 46.74 -17.67 39.11
C GLN A 15 46.13 -16.28 38.87
N GLN A 16 46.66 -15.56 37.88
CA GLN A 16 46.00 -14.36 37.37
C GLN A 16 44.90 -14.74 36.38
N ALA A 17 43.76 -14.06 36.50
CA ALA A 17 42.66 -14.16 35.56
C ALA A 17 42.25 -12.78 35.07
N THR A 18 41.81 -12.69 33.81
CA THR A 18 41.23 -11.48 33.23
C THR A 18 39.78 -11.73 32.88
N ILE A 19 38.89 -10.97 33.50
CA ILE A 19 37.49 -10.90 33.10
C ILE A 19 37.41 -9.91 31.94
N SER A 20 36.77 -10.30 30.85
CA SER A 20 36.50 -9.49 29.68
C SER A 20 35.00 -9.43 29.46
N VAL A 21 34.42 -8.23 29.47
CA VAL A 21 33.00 -8.03 29.18
C VAL A 21 32.85 -7.23 27.89
N LYS A 22 31.99 -7.71 26.99
CA LYS A 22 31.63 -7.01 25.76
C LYS A 22 30.11 -6.87 25.68
N ALA A 23 29.66 -5.76 25.12
CA ALA A 23 28.26 -5.56 24.74
C ALA A 23 28.12 -5.60 23.22
N GLY A 24 27.01 -6.13 22.73
CA GLY A 24 26.77 -6.38 21.32
C GLY A 24 25.37 -6.90 21.03
N TYR A 25 25.22 -7.66 19.96
CA TYR A 25 23.96 -8.28 19.52
C TYR A 25 24.03 -9.79 19.63
N LYS A 26 22.89 -10.41 19.90
CA LYS A 26 22.69 -11.84 19.73
C LYS A 26 21.81 -12.06 18.50
N ASP A 27 22.30 -12.78 17.50
CA ASP A 27 21.52 -13.13 16.33
C ASP A 27 20.48 -14.22 16.65
N TRP A 28 19.57 -14.47 15.70
CA TRP A 28 18.49 -15.45 15.84
C TRP A 28 18.97 -16.90 15.95
N ALA A 29 20.22 -17.20 15.56
CA ALA A 29 20.88 -18.50 15.73
C ALA A 29 21.64 -18.60 17.07
N GLY A 30 21.63 -17.53 17.87
CA GLY A 30 22.27 -17.45 19.17
C GLY A 30 23.74 -16.98 19.14
N GLY A 31 24.27 -16.59 17.99
CA GLY A 31 25.60 -16.05 17.80
C GLY A 31 25.75 -14.63 18.35
N PHE A 32 26.89 -14.31 18.95
CA PHE A 32 27.16 -12.99 19.53
C PHE A 32 28.06 -12.14 18.62
N THR A 33 27.63 -10.92 18.31
CA THR A 33 28.40 -9.93 17.55
C THR A 33 28.71 -8.72 18.43
N PRO A 34 29.96 -8.51 18.88
CA PRO A 34 30.32 -7.40 19.75
C PRO A 34 30.23 -6.05 19.02
N LYS A 35 29.77 -5.01 19.73
CA LYS A 35 29.78 -3.61 19.26
C LYS A 35 30.68 -2.71 20.09
N THR A 36 30.99 -3.11 21.31
CA THR A 36 31.98 -2.43 22.14
C THR A 36 33.34 -3.13 22.03
N GLY A 37 34.40 -2.39 22.38
CA GLY A 37 35.64 -3.03 22.82
C GLY A 37 35.42 -3.88 24.08
N ALA A 38 36.43 -4.65 24.46
CA ALA A 38 36.42 -5.42 25.70
C ALA A 38 36.69 -4.51 26.91
N TYR A 39 35.78 -4.50 27.86
CA TYR A 39 35.98 -3.90 29.18
C TYR A 39 36.59 -4.98 30.08
N THR A 40 37.86 -4.83 30.42
CA THR A 40 38.62 -5.87 31.11
C THR A 40 38.95 -5.52 32.55
N ARG A 41 38.99 -6.54 33.42
CA ARG A 41 39.51 -6.45 34.79
C ARG A 41 40.37 -7.65 35.11
N THR A 42 41.58 -7.39 35.60
CA THR A 42 42.49 -8.43 36.08
C THR A 42 42.29 -8.65 37.57
N ILE A 43 42.28 -9.92 37.97
CA ILE A 43 42.16 -10.37 39.35
C ILE A 43 43.19 -11.46 39.64
N THR A 44 43.48 -11.67 40.92
CA THR A 44 44.30 -12.77 41.40
C THR A 44 43.39 -13.81 42.04
N LEU A 45 43.35 -15.01 41.46
CA LEU A 45 42.68 -16.16 42.04
C LEU A 45 43.60 -16.81 43.09
N PRO A 46 43.10 -17.10 44.30
CA PRO A 46 43.92 -17.68 45.35
C PRO A 46 44.18 -19.18 45.11
N GLU A 47 45.19 -19.71 45.80
CA GLU A 47 45.42 -21.15 45.92
C GLU A 47 44.22 -21.79 46.64
N SER A 48 43.47 -22.63 45.92
CA SER A 48 42.18 -23.19 46.36
C SER A 48 41.99 -24.62 45.81
N PRO A 49 42.87 -25.58 46.14
CA PRO A 49 42.85 -26.91 45.53
C PRO A 49 41.74 -27.84 46.06
N GLU A 50 41.27 -27.64 47.29
CA GLU A 50 40.31 -28.55 47.94
C GLU A 50 38.90 -27.97 48.05
N VAL A 51 38.80 -26.75 48.58
CA VAL A 51 37.54 -26.02 48.79
C VAL A 51 37.44 -24.89 47.78
N PRO A 52 36.37 -24.81 46.96
CA PRO A 52 36.20 -23.72 46.00
C PRO A 52 36.20 -22.35 46.67
N TYR A 53 37.00 -21.43 46.13
CA TYR A 53 36.97 -20.01 46.44
C TYR A 53 35.78 -19.36 45.76
N GLU A 54 34.96 -18.63 46.52
CA GLU A 54 33.83 -17.85 46.01
C GLU A 54 34.04 -16.37 46.35
N SER A 55 33.89 -15.50 45.35
CA SER A 55 34.00 -14.06 45.55
C SER A 55 33.27 -13.27 44.47
N GLU A 56 33.10 -11.99 44.70
CA GLU A 56 32.58 -11.00 43.77
C GLU A 56 33.65 -9.95 43.51
N LEU A 57 33.50 -9.16 42.44
CA LEU A 57 34.41 -8.05 42.21
C LEU A 57 34.15 -6.93 43.22
N GLU A 58 35.22 -6.42 43.84
CA GLU A 58 35.14 -5.28 44.77
C GLU A 58 34.54 -4.03 44.12
N THR A 59 34.72 -3.90 42.80
CA THR A 59 34.08 -2.87 41.98
C THR A 59 33.44 -3.54 40.77
N PRO A 60 32.24 -3.12 40.34
CA PRO A 60 31.65 -3.60 39.09
C PRO A 60 32.44 -3.14 37.85
N ILE A 61 32.32 -3.90 36.76
CA ILE A 61 32.76 -3.47 35.43
C ILE A 61 31.62 -2.62 34.85
N SER A 62 31.87 -1.31 34.68
CA SER A 62 30.87 -0.37 34.17
C SER A 62 30.96 -0.25 32.65
N ILE A 63 29.83 -0.47 31.98
CA ILE A 63 29.71 -0.42 30.53
C ILE A 63 28.83 0.78 30.15
N PRO A 64 29.33 1.75 29.38
CA PRO A 64 28.52 2.84 28.86
C PRO A 64 27.58 2.31 27.77
N LEU A 65 26.29 2.13 28.09
CA LEU A 65 25.26 1.65 27.14
C LEU A 65 25.05 2.59 25.93
N VAL A 66 25.50 3.84 26.02
CA VAL A 66 25.53 4.78 24.87
C VAL A 66 26.44 4.29 23.73
N ALA A 67 27.42 3.43 24.02
CA ALA A 67 28.31 2.84 23.02
C ALA A 67 27.63 1.73 22.19
N CYS A 68 26.42 1.31 22.56
CA CYS A 68 25.66 0.27 21.87
C CYS A 68 24.75 0.81 20.76
N GLY A 69 24.76 2.11 20.45
CA GLY A 69 24.11 2.65 19.25
C GLY A 69 22.58 2.76 19.30
N GLY A 70 21.98 2.97 20.47
CA GLY A 70 20.54 3.32 20.58
C GLY A 70 19.56 2.15 20.77
N LEU A 71 20.05 0.97 21.12
CA LEU A 71 19.27 -0.27 21.14
C LEU A 71 18.19 -0.40 22.22
N THR A 72 17.06 -0.97 21.79
CA THR A 72 15.99 -1.53 22.62
C THR A 72 16.36 -2.92 23.16
N ASP A 73 17.04 -3.74 22.34
CA ASP A 73 17.50 -5.09 22.67
C ASP A 73 19.02 -5.24 22.43
N GLY A 74 19.76 -5.68 23.45
CA GLY A 74 21.20 -5.94 23.38
C GLY A 74 21.61 -7.26 24.04
N ALA A 75 22.87 -7.65 23.89
CA ALA A 75 23.44 -8.83 24.54
C ALA A 75 24.82 -8.53 25.16
N ILE A 76 25.18 -9.31 26.18
CA ILE A 76 26.47 -9.21 26.87
C ILE A 76 27.16 -10.57 26.89
N GLU A 77 28.42 -10.56 26.48
CA GLU A 77 29.34 -11.68 26.61
C GLU A 77 30.30 -11.41 27.77
N ILE A 78 30.35 -12.34 28.72
CA ILE A 78 31.31 -12.33 29.84
C ILE A 78 32.26 -13.52 29.64
N VAL A 79 33.55 -13.21 29.49
CA VAL A 79 34.62 -14.20 29.29
C VAL A 79 35.63 -14.11 30.43
N LEU A 80 35.95 -15.23 31.06
CA LEU A 80 37.06 -15.37 31.98
C LEU A 80 38.26 -15.98 31.23
N LYS A 81 39.38 -15.26 31.23
CA LYS A 81 40.63 -15.68 30.58
C LYS A 81 41.66 -16.01 31.63
N ILE A 82 42.23 -17.20 31.54
CA ILE A 82 43.29 -17.68 32.42
C ILE A 82 44.39 -18.23 31.52
N ALA A 83 45.65 -17.86 31.79
CA ALA A 83 46.78 -18.33 30.98
C ALA A 83 46.82 -19.87 30.93
N ASP A 84 47.06 -20.42 29.74
CA ASP A 84 47.14 -21.86 29.48
C ASP A 84 45.82 -22.66 29.66
N PHE A 85 44.68 -21.98 29.88
CA PHE A 85 43.35 -22.57 29.86
C PHE A 85 42.50 -22.02 28.70
N PRO A 86 41.55 -22.80 28.15
CA PRO A 86 40.56 -22.28 27.23
C PRO A 86 39.75 -21.13 27.85
N ASP A 87 39.37 -20.17 27.02
CA ASP A 87 38.48 -19.08 27.42
C ASP A 87 37.18 -19.66 28.00
N TYR A 88 36.87 -19.31 29.24
CA TYR A 88 35.61 -19.70 29.86
C TYR A 88 34.55 -18.64 29.58
N ILE A 89 33.60 -18.99 28.72
CA ILE A 89 32.45 -18.14 28.43
C ILE A 89 31.32 -18.55 29.39
N SER A 90 30.94 -17.66 30.31
CA SER A 90 29.94 -18.02 31.32
C SER A 90 28.55 -18.22 30.72
N GLN A 91 28.09 -17.24 29.94
CA GLN A 91 26.85 -17.21 29.17
C GLN A 91 26.77 -15.89 28.36
N ILE A 92 25.99 -15.89 27.27
CA ILE A 92 25.58 -14.67 26.57
C ILE A 92 24.22 -14.24 27.13
N TRP A 93 24.18 -13.11 27.82
CA TRP A 93 22.99 -12.58 28.50
C TRP A 93 22.28 -11.58 27.61
N ASN A 94 20.98 -11.75 27.39
CA ASN A 94 20.16 -10.71 26.78
C ASN A 94 19.97 -9.58 27.79
N VAL A 95 20.19 -8.34 27.35
CA VAL A 95 19.93 -7.13 28.12
C VAL A 95 18.89 -6.32 27.38
N TYR A 96 17.69 -6.30 27.93
CA TYR A 96 16.60 -5.49 27.45
C TYR A 96 16.69 -4.12 28.14
N ALA A 97 16.80 -3.05 27.35
CA ALA A 97 16.44 -1.75 27.90
C ALA A 97 14.92 -1.76 28.02
N THR A 98 14.37 -1.76 29.24
CA THR A 98 12.95 -1.40 29.43
C THR A 98 12.79 0.09 29.14
N LYS A 99 12.96 0.50 27.88
CA LYS A 99 12.28 1.67 27.37
C LYS A 99 10.81 1.26 27.30
N ALA A 100 9.92 2.11 27.82
CA ALA A 100 8.54 2.05 27.37
C ALA A 100 8.58 2.04 25.83
N PRO A 101 7.80 1.17 25.14
CA PRO A 101 7.72 1.22 23.68
C PRO A 101 7.49 2.69 23.29
N PRO A 102 8.21 3.21 22.27
CA PRO A 102 8.04 4.60 21.87
C PRO A 102 6.55 4.90 21.74
N GLU A 103 6.06 5.91 22.46
CA GLU A 103 4.62 6.18 22.55
C GLU A 103 3.99 6.47 21.17
N ASP A 104 4.82 6.72 20.15
CA ASP A 104 4.44 6.93 18.76
C ASP A 104 5.29 6.06 17.79
N LEU A 105 5.07 4.74 17.76
CA LEU A 105 5.49 3.91 16.63
C LEU A 105 4.47 4.09 15.50
N GLY A 106 4.89 4.75 14.41
CA GLY A 106 4.01 5.07 13.30
C GLY A 106 4.70 4.90 11.96
N PHE A 107 3.92 4.46 10.97
CA PHE A 107 4.33 4.39 9.58
C PHE A 107 3.19 4.88 8.68
N ASP A 108 3.56 5.64 7.66
CA ASP A 108 2.69 5.90 6.53
C ASP A 108 3.02 4.90 5.42
N LEU A 109 1.98 4.24 4.93
CA LEU A 109 2.08 3.34 3.80
C LEU A 109 1.36 3.98 2.61
N THR A 110 2.04 4.00 1.48
CA THR A 110 1.45 4.46 0.22
C THR A 110 1.09 3.25 -0.63
N ARG A 111 0.08 3.40 -1.48
CA ARG A 111 -0.33 2.37 -2.43
C ARG A 111 0.89 1.80 -3.18
N PRO A 112 1.11 0.47 -3.17
CA PRO A 112 2.19 -0.15 -3.91
C PRO A 112 2.08 0.10 -5.42
N THR A 113 3.23 0.07 -6.10
CA THR A 113 3.30 0.07 -7.56
C THR A 113 3.86 -1.27 -8.05
N VAL A 114 3.50 -1.65 -9.27
CA VAL A 114 4.05 -2.83 -9.93
C VAL A 114 4.85 -2.43 -11.17
N SER A 115 5.86 -3.23 -11.52
CA SER A 115 6.69 -2.99 -12.70
C SER A 115 5.90 -3.04 -14.01
N GLU A 116 4.88 -3.89 -14.09
CA GLU A 116 4.04 -4.06 -15.28
C GLU A 116 2.65 -4.59 -14.88
N THR A 117 1.60 -4.08 -15.53
CA THR A 117 0.21 -4.57 -15.42
C THR A 117 -0.65 -3.95 -16.54
N PRO A 118 -1.61 -4.69 -17.13
CA PRO A 118 -1.93 -6.11 -16.91
C PRO A 118 -0.85 -7.05 -17.46
N VAL A 119 -0.77 -8.26 -16.91
CA VAL A 119 0.20 -9.30 -17.33
C VAL A 119 -0.46 -10.67 -17.42
N GLU A 120 0.13 -11.58 -18.18
CA GLU A 120 -0.30 -12.99 -18.20
C GLU A 120 0.12 -13.73 -16.92
N PRO A 121 -0.58 -14.81 -16.53
CA PRO A 121 -0.10 -15.72 -15.48
C PRO A 121 1.32 -16.23 -15.76
N GLY A 122 2.13 -16.36 -14.71
CA GLY A 122 3.52 -16.81 -14.79
C GLY A 122 4.54 -15.71 -15.12
N THR A 123 4.10 -14.45 -15.23
CA THR A 123 4.98 -13.30 -15.50
C THR A 123 5.69 -12.85 -14.23
N ALA A 124 6.99 -12.59 -14.31
CA ALA A 124 7.75 -12.01 -13.20
C ALA A 124 7.53 -10.50 -13.14
N ILE A 125 7.14 -10.00 -11.98
CA ILE A 125 6.91 -8.58 -11.69
C ILE A 125 7.58 -8.18 -10.38
N ASP A 126 7.92 -6.90 -10.26
CA ASP A 126 8.37 -6.29 -9.01
C ASP A 126 7.23 -5.49 -8.40
N ILE A 127 6.89 -5.79 -7.15
CA ILE A 127 5.94 -5.01 -6.34
C ILE A 127 6.75 -4.10 -5.43
N THR A 128 6.61 -2.79 -5.60
CA THR A 128 7.32 -1.77 -4.82
C THR A 128 6.37 -1.16 -3.80
N CYS A 129 6.66 -1.36 -2.52
CA CYS A 129 5.90 -0.87 -1.39
C CYS A 129 6.61 0.33 -0.74
N PRO A 130 6.13 1.57 -0.92
CA PRO A 130 6.72 2.76 -0.31
C PRO A 130 6.29 2.90 1.15
N ILE A 131 7.26 2.95 2.05
CA ILE A 131 7.08 3.02 3.50
C ILE A 131 7.75 4.30 4.00
N THR A 132 7.06 5.10 4.79
CA THR A 132 7.63 6.28 5.45
C THR A 132 7.52 6.16 6.95
N SER A 133 8.65 6.29 7.66
CA SER A 133 8.68 6.24 9.11
C SER A 133 8.10 7.53 9.70
N ARG A 134 7.19 7.39 10.67
CA ARG A 134 6.72 8.45 11.57
C ARG A 134 7.18 8.23 13.00
N CYS A 135 8.08 7.27 13.21
CA CYS A 135 8.65 7.01 14.52
C CYS A 135 9.49 8.21 14.98
N ALA A 136 9.41 8.55 16.27
CA ALA A 136 10.20 9.62 16.87
C ALA A 136 11.71 9.32 16.95
N MET A 137 12.09 8.06 16.79
CA MET A 137 13.48 7.59 16.82
C MET A 137 13.73 6.54 15.73
N PRO A 138 15.01 6.26 15.40
CA PRO A 138 15.35 5.25 14.40
C PRO A 138 14.90 3.86 14.87
N VAL A 139 14.42 3.04 13.95
CA VAL A 139 13.90 1.69 14.24
C VAL A 139 14.39 0.69 13.20
N ASP A 140 14.51 -0.56 13.65
CA ASP A 140 14.66 -1.71 12.76
C ASP A 140 13.27 -2.35 12.57
N ALA A 141 12.82 -2.42 11.33
CA ALA A 141 11.48 -2.88 10.97
C ALA A 141 11.54 -4.00 9.93
N LYS A 142 10.45 -4.76 9.84
CA LYS A 142 10.23 -5.80 8.83
C LYS A 142 8.90 -5.54 8.14
N ALA A 143 8.85 -5.67 6.82
CA ALA A 143 7.61 -5.59 6.07
C ALA A 143 7.15 -6.99 5.67
N LYS A 144 5.86 -7.27 5.81
CA LYS A 144 5.20 -8.42 5.19
C LYS A 144 4.27 -7.90 4.10
N VAL A 145 4.36 -8.48 2.91
CA VAL A 145 3.51 -8.13 1.77
C VAL A 145 2.67 -9.35 1.41
N ILE A 146 1.35 -9.18 1.41
CA ILE A 146 0.39 -10.23 1.15
C ILE A 146 -0.39 -9.89 -0.11
N ILE A 147 -0.55 -10.86 -0.99
CA ILE A 147 -1.28 -10.74 -2.25
C ILE A 147 -2.54 -11.60 -2.15
N TYR A 148 -3.68 -10.99 -2.44
CA TYR A 148 -4.98 -11.64 -2.47
C TYR A 148 -5.56 -11.61 -3.89
N GLU A 149 -6.49 -12.51 -4.17
CA GLU A 149 -7.45 -12.27 -5.25
C GLU A 149 -8.23 -10.99 -4.93
N GLY A 150 -8.51 -10.18 -5.96
CA GLY A 150 -9.40 -9.05 -5.80
C GLY A 150 -10.87 -9.48 -5.65
N SER A 151 -11.75 -8.53 -5.34
CA SER A 151 -13.18 -8.78 -5.22
C SER A 151 -14.00 -7.68 -5.88
N ILE A 152 -15.20 -8.05 -6.36
CA ILE A 152 -16.21 -7.09 -6.84
C ILE A 152 -16.94 -6.44 -5.66
N MET A 153 -17.02 -7.13 -4.53
CA MET A 153 -17.59 -6.64 -3.28
C MET A 153 -16.48 -6.13 -2.35
N PRO A 154 -16.78 -5.24 -1.38
CA PRO A 154 -15.76 -4.70 -0.47
C PRO A 154 -14.93 -5.78 0.23
N GLY A 155 -13.61 -5.56 0.29
CA GLY A 155 -12.62 -6.48 0.87
C GLY A 155 -11.92 -7.33 -0.20
N HIS A 156 -11.02 -8.19 0.22
CA HIS A 156 -10.25 -9.05 -0.67
C HIS A 156 -10.79 -10.50 -0.73
N GLY A 157 -10.41 -11.21 -1.80
CA GLY A 157 -10.66 -12.64 -1.98
C GLY A 157 -9.62 -13.53 -1.27
N ASP A 158 -9.38 -14.71 -1.83
CA ASP A 158 -8.47 -15.69 -1.25
C ASP A 158 -7.01 -15.20 -1.23
N LYS A 159 -6.28 -15.52 -0.17
CA LYS A 159 -4.84 -15.25 -0.09
C LYS A 159 -4.09 -16.11 -1.09
N LEU A 160 -3.39 -15.48 -2.01
CA LEU A 160 -2.58 -16.15 -3.03
C LEU A 160 -1.15 -16.38 -2.56
N LYS A 161 -0.54 -15.37 -1.95
CA LYS A 161 0.88 -15.42 -1.57
C LYS A 161 1.23 -14.40 -0.50
N GLU A 162 2.26 -14.69 0.29
CA GLU A 162 2.85 -13.75 1.24
C GLU A 162 4.38 -13.76 1.12
N TYR A 163 4.98 -12.62 1.46
CA TYR A 163 6.41 -12.39 1.42
C TYR A 163 6.84 -11.63 2.66
N ASP A 164 8.00 -11.99 3.17
CA ASP A 164 8.67 -11.29 4.26
C ASP A 164 9.89 -10.57 3.70
N SER A 165 10.04 -9.29 4.02
CA SER A 165 11.30 -8.58 3.77
C SER A 165 12.37 -9.02 4.77
N ASP A 166 13.63 -8.76 4.42
CA ASP A 166 14.69 -8.66 5.44
C ASP A 166 14.38 -7.52 6.41
N VAL A 167 14.98 -7.58 7.61
CA VAL A 167 14.93 -6.47 8.56
C VAL A 167 15.68 -5.27 7.98
N PHE A 168 15.07 -4.10 8.06
CA PHE A 168 15.65 -2.85 7.60
C PHE A 168 15.65 -1.77 8.67
N HIS A 169 16.76 -1.05 8.73
CA HIS A 169 16.89 0.17 9.51
C HIS A 169 16.21 1.35 8.79
N ILE A 170 15.48 2.18 9.52
CA ILE A 170 14.85 3.40 8.99
C ILE A 170 14.86 4.54 10.02
N GLU A 171 15.32 5.70 9.56
CA GLU A 171 15.41 6.94 10.36
C GLU A 171 14.04 7.63 10.47
N PRO A 172 13.82 8.50 11.49
CA PRO A 172 12.61 9.32 11.61
C PRO A 172 12.33 10.12 10.33
N ASN A 173 11.09 10.07 9.83
CA ASN A 173 10.64 10.74 8.60
C ASN A 173 11.32 10.28 7.30
N ALA A 174 12.20 9.28 7.34
CA ALA A 174 12.78 8.71 6.12
C ALA A 174 11.76 7.80 5.41
N SER A 175 11.93 7.71 4.09
CA SER A 175 11.18 6.79 3.25
C SER A 175 12.08 5.68 2.72
N LYS A 176 11.52 4.48 2.61
CA LYS A 176 12.17 3.31 2.03
C LYS A 176 11.18 2.53 1.18
N ASN A 177 11.67 2.03 0.06
CA ASN A 177 10.93 1.09 -0.78
C ASN A 177 11.32 -0.33 -0.39
N VAL A 178 10.34 -1.15 -0.05
CA VAL A 178 10.48 -2.60 0.00
C VAL A 178 10.05 -3.13 -1.35
N VAL A 179 10.92 -3.88 -2.02
CA VAL A 179 10.65 -4.46 -3.34
C VAL A 179 10.53 -5.96 -3.19
N ILE A 180 9.43 -6.52 -3.67
CA ILE A 180 9.14 -7.95 -3.65
C ILE A 180 9.14 -8.46 -5.08
N HIS A 181 9.89 -9.53 -5.33
CA HIS A 181 9.90 -10.22 -6.62
C HIS A 181 8.80 -11.28 -6.63
N HIS A 182 7.78 -11.09 -7.47
CA HIS A 182 6.62 -11.98 -7.55
C HIS A 182 6.50 -12.58 -8.95
N THR A 183 6.19 -13.87 -9.04
CA THR A 183 5.71 -14.48 -10.28
C THR A 183 4.19 -14.58 -10.21
N THR A 184 3.49 -13.93 -11.13
CA THR A 184 2.03 -13.86 -11.14
C THR A 184 1.41 -15.25 -11.25
N VAL A 185 0.27 -15.42 -10.58
CA VAL A 185 -0.50 -16.67 -10.60
C VAL A 185 -1.89 -16.40 -11.17
N GLU A 186 -2.38 -17.37 -11.94
CA GLU A 186 -3.76 -17.37 -12.41
C GLU A 186 -4.71 -17.47 -11.20
N GLY A 187 -5.81 -16.73 -11.27
CA GLY A 187 -6.83 -16.67 -10.23
C GLY A 187 -8.22 -16.90 -10.82
N SER A 188 -9.24 -16.91 -9.96
CA SER A 188 -10.66 -16.96 -10.32
C SER A 188 -11.16 -15.65 -10.96
N ILE A 189 -10.43 -14.56 -10.75
CA ILE A 189 -10.67 -13.21 -11.28
C ILE A 189 -9.32 -12.58 -11.63
N ASP A 190 -9.32 -11.58 -12.52
CA ASP A 190 -8.10 -10.95 -13.05
C ASP A 190 -7.52 -9.83 -12.16
N ARG A 191 -8.11 -9.56 -11.00
CA ARG A 191 -7.71 -8.44 -10.11
C ARG A 191 -6.89 -8.91 -8.91
N ARG A 192 -5.94 -8.11 -8.44
CA ARG A 192 -5.07 -8.46 -7.31
C ARG A 192 -5.00 -7.33 -6.30
N ASP A 193 -5.34 -7.65 -5.07
CA ASP A 193 -5.24 -6.75 -3.93
C ASP A 193 -3.91 -7.00 -3.22
N VAL A 194 -3.36 -5.96 -2.59
CA VAL A 194 -2.11 -6.05 -1.84
C VAL A 194 -2.28 -5.45 -0.47
N GLU A 195 -1.90 -6.21 0.54
CA GLU A 195 -1.77 -5.77 1.92
C GLU A 195 -0.29 -5.65 2.28
N VAL A 196 0.05 -4.58 3.01
CA VAL A 196 1.38 -4.37 3.57
C VAL A 196 1.26 -4.20 5.08
N GLU A 197 1.95 -5.08 5.80
CA GLU A 197 2.09 -5.06 7.25
C GLU A 197 3.52 -4.65 7.63
N ILE A 198 3.67 -3.78 8.62
CA ILE A 198 4.96 -3.40 9.20
C ILE A 198 5.04 -3.93 10.62
N TYR A 199 6.13 -4.64 10.89
CA TYR A 199 6.48 -5.18 12.19
C TYR A 199 7.73 -4.50 12.73
N ILE A 200 7.72 -4.22 14.04
CA ILE A 200 8.93 -3.98 14.82
C ILE A 200 9.00 -5.12 15.83
N ASP A 201 10.12 -5.84 15.83
CA ASP A 201 10.26 -7.14 16.50
C ASP A 201 9.14 -8.12 16.11
N THR A 202 8.24 -8.45 17.04
CA THR A 202 7.07 -9.32 16.79
C THR A 202 5.75 -8.56 16.78
N GLN A 203 5.78 -7.23 16.95
CA GLN A 203 4.58 -6.41 17.05
C GLN A 203 4.22 -5.83 15.69
N LEU A 204 2.98 -6.07 15.25
CA LEU A 204 2.38 -5.36 14.13
C LEU A 204 2.11 -3.91 14.53
N VAL A 205 2.75 -2.97 13.86
CA VAL A 205 2.65 -1.52 14.16
C VAL A 205 1.85 -0.75 13.13
N LYS A 206 1.74 -1.26 11.89
CA LYS A 206 0.93 -0.67 10.84
C LYS A 206 0.51 -1.74 9.84
N GLN A 207 -0.73 -1.66 9.37
CA GLN A 207 -1.19 -2.39 8.19
C GLN A 207 -1.98 -1.44 7.29
N SER A 208 -1.95 -1.70 5.99
CA SER A 208 -2.82 -1.06 5.01
C SER A 208 -3.01 -1.99 3.83
N GLU A 209 -4.19 -1.91 3.24
CA GLU A 209 -4.62 -2.77 2.14
C GLU A 209 -5.11 -1.89 1.00
N TRP A 210 -4.87 -2.33 -0.23
CA TRP A 210 -5.33 -1.66 -1.43
C TRP A 210 -5.93 -2.65 -2.41
N ASP A 211 -7.12 -2.28 -2.88
CA ASP A 211 -7.82 -3.02 -3.92
C ASP A 211 -7.21 -2.74 -5.30
N ASP A 212 -7.24 -3.74 -6.18
CA ASP A 212 -6.94 -3.63 -7.61
C ASP A 212 -5.54 -3.04 -7.91
N VAL A 213 -4.52 -3.43 -7.14
CA VAL A 213 -3.14 -2.93 -7.30
C VAL A 213 -2.55 -3.34 -8.64
N PHE A 214 -2.83 -4.57 -9.09
CA PHE A 214 -2.44 -5.03 -10.41
C PHE A 214 -3.43 -6.07 -10.95
N TYR A 215 -3.29 -6.38 -12.24
CA TYR A 215 -4.16 -7.31 -12.96
C TYR A 215 -3.34 -8.44 -13.58
N VAL A 216 -3.88 -9.66 -13.48
CA VAL A 216 -3.34 -10.85 -14.12
C VAL A 216 -4.42 -11.41 -15.03
N GLY A 217 -4.26 -11.23 -16.34
CA GLY A 217 -5.31 -11.48 -17.33
C GLY A 217 -5.89 -10.18 -17.91
N VAL A 218 -7.17 -10.20 -18.28
CA VAL A 218 -7.83 -9.08 -18.94
C VAL A 218 -8.40 -8.15 -17.86
N PRO A 219 -7.90 -6.91 -17.72
CA PRO A 219 -8.47 -5.98 -16.75
C PRO A 219 -9.96 -5.75 -17.07
N PRO A 220 -10.80 -5.48 -16.06
CA PRO A 220 -12.19 -5.12 -16.28
C PRO A 220 -12.27 -3.95 -17.27
N GLU A 221 -13.22 -4.01 -18.22
CA GLU A 221 -13.44 -2.91 -19.14
C GLU A 221 -13.64 -1.61 -18.35
N GLU A 222 -12.98 -0.53 -18.78
CA GLU A 222 -13.11 0.78 -18.16
C GLU A 222 -14.60 1.15 -18.09
N VAL A 223 -15.08 1.52 -16.90
CA VAL A 223 -16.48 1.92 -16.72
C VAL A 223 -16.68 3.25 -17.44
N LEU A 224 -17.14 3.17 -18.69
CA LEU A 224 -17.58 4.29 -19.48
C LEU A 224 -19.07 4.50 -19.19
N ASP A 225 -19.39 5.50 -18.39
CA ASP A 225 -20.78 5.88 -18.12
C ASP A 225 -20.96 7.40 -18.14
N PHE A 226 -22.17 7.81 -18.50
CA PHE A 226 -22.61 9.18 -18.63
C PHE A 226 -24.01 9.32 -18.02
N ASP A 227 -24.25 10.41 -17.32
CA ASP A 227 -25.60 10.80 -16.93
C ASP A 227 -26.15 11.73 -18.01
N LEU A 228 -27.31 11.38 -18.56
CA LEU A 228 -28.01 12.21 -19.54
C LEU A 228 -29.22 12.86 -18.87
N THR A 229 -29.35 14.17 -19.08
CA THR A 229 -30.48 14.95 -18.56
C THR A 229 -31.41 15.31 -19.71
N ARG A 230 -32.71 15.43 -19.40
CA ARG A 230 -33.74 15.82 -20.37
C ARG A 230 -33.29 17.07 -21.16
N PRO A 231 -33.29 17.02 -22.51
CA PRO A 231 -32.91 18.14 -23.34
C PRO A 231 -33.84 19.34 -23.15
N SER A 232 -33.32 20.53 -23.47
CA SER A 232 -34.11 21.75 -23.59
C SER A 232 -34.12 22.27 -25.02
N VAL A 233 -35.21 22.93 -25.41
CA VAL A 233 -35.41 23.43 -26.78
C VAL A 233 -35.71 24.92 -26.76
N SER A 234 -35.14 25.65 -27.72
CA SER A 234 -35.38 27.09 -27.94
C SER A 234 -35.54 27.41 -29.43
N PRO A 235 -36.48 28.27 -29.82
CA PRO A 235 -37.45 28.98 -28.99
C PRO A 235 -38.57 28.06 -28.44
N ALA A 236 -39.35 28.56 -27.46
CA ALA A 236 -40.45 27.81 -26.85
C ALA A 236 -41.69 27.69 -27.76
N GLU A 237 -41.97 28.72 -28.55
CA GLU A 237 -43.02 28.70 -29.56
C GLU A 237 -42.44 28.24 -30.90
N ILE A 238 -42.90 27.08 -31.37
CA ILE A 238 -42.38 26.42 -32.54
C ILE A 238 -43.55 26.17 -33.48
N THR A 239 -43.39 26.52 -34.75
CA THR A 239 -44.29 26.16 -35.83
C THR A 239 -43.47 25.50 -36.94
N PRO A 240 -44.11 24.81 -37.90
CA PRO A 240 -43.38 24.21 -39.01
C PRO A 240 -42.49 25.24 -39.74
N GLY A 241 -41.20 24.92 -39.88
CA GLY A 241 -40.18 25.80 -40.46
C GLY A 241 -39.39 26.63 -39.45
N THR A 242 -39.77 26.65 -38.16
CA THR A 242 -39.01 27.38 -37.13
C THR A 242 -37.63 26.73 -36.91
N PRO A 243 -36.52 27.50 -36.99
CA PRO A 243 -35.21 27.04 -36.56
C PRO A 243 -35.20 26.88 -35.03
N ILE A 244 -34.85 25.69 -34.57
CA ILE A 244 -34.75 25.35 -33.16
C ILE A 244 -33.32 24.93 -32.79
N THR A 245 -32.97 25.17 -31.53
CA THR A 245 -31.75 24.70 -30.90
C THR A 245 -32.12 23.73 -29.79
N ILE A 246 -31.60 22.51 -29.86
CA ILE A 246 -31.77 21.49 -28.84
C ILE A 246 -30.45 21.41 -28.05
N THR A 247 -30.54 21.58 -26.73
CA THR A 247 -29.41 21.51 -25.82
C THR A 247 -29.53 20.26 -24.96
N CYS A 248 -28.57 19.35 -25.08
CA CYS A 248 -28.53 18.07 -24.39
C CYS A 248 -27.38 18.07 -23.37
N PRO A 249 -27.66 18.17 -22.06
CA PRO A 249 -26.63 18.08 -21.04
C PRO A 249 -26.14 16.64 -20.87
N VAL A 250 -24.82 16.45 -21.03
CA VAL A 250 -24.13 15.18 -20.86
C VAL A 250 -23.12 15.32 -19.73
N LYS A 251 -23.26 14.54 -18.65
CA LYS A 251 -22.33 14.56 -17.52
C LYS A 251 -21.48 13.30 -17.51
N SER A 252 -20.18 13.45 -17.39
CA SER A 252 -19.25 12.31 -17.30
C SER A 252 -19.29 11.68 -15.90
N VAL A 253 -19.54 10.37 -15.86
CA VAL A 253 -19.39 9.51 -14.67
C VAL A 253 -18.12 8.66 -14.80
N CYS A 254 -17.36 8.84 -15.90
CA CYS A 254 -16.12 8.12 -16.16
C CYS A 254 -15.02 8.47 -15.14
N THR A 255 -14.09 7.55 -14.93
CA THR A 255 -12.94 7.74 -14.02
C THR A 255 -11.77 8.47 -14.67
N LYS A 256 -11.77 8.60 -16.00
CA LYS A 256 -10.78 9.35 -16.78
C LYS A 256 -11.46 10.26 -17.79
N GLU A 257 -10.69 11.24 -18.29
CA GLU A 257 -11.11 12.10 -19.38
C GLU A 257 -11.42 11.28 -20.63
N GLN A 258 -12.56 11.57 -21.27
CA GLN A 258 -13.02 10.87 -22.46
C GLN A 258 -13.13 11.83 -23.64
N THR A 259 -12.87 11.29 -24.83
CA THR A 259 -13.27 11.95 -26.09
C THR A 259 -14.51 11.24 -26.62
N ALA A 260 -15.63 11.96 -26.65
CA ALA A 260 -16.94 11.42 -26.99
C ALA A 260 -17.56 12.13 -28.20
N THR A 261 -18.54 11.49 -28.82
CA THR A 261 -19.47 12.09 -29.78
C THR A 261 -20.89 11.78 -29.34
N ALA A 262 -21.84 12.67 -29.59
CA ALA A 262 -23.25 12.42 -29.30
C ALA A 262 -24.09 12.43 -30.56
N LYS A 263 -25.08 11.54 -30.62
CA LYS A 263 -26.16 11.59 -31.62
C LYS A 263 -27.45 12.00 -30.91
N VAL A 264 -28.12 12.99 -31.49
CA VAL A 264 -29.44 13.44 -31.07
C VAL A 264 -30.41 13.02 -32.16
N LYS A 265 -31.29 12.06 -31.85
CA LYS A 265 -32.35 11.61 -32.74
C LYS A 265 -33.65 12.27 -32.31
N ILE A 266 -34.40 12.73 -33.31
CA ILE A 266 -35.67 13.45 -33.14
C ILE A 266 -36.73 12.58 -33.77
N TYR A 267 -37.76 12.23 -33.01
CA TYR A 267 -38.88 11.44 -33.47
C TYR A 267 -40.15 12.28 -33.48
N GLU A 268 -41.04 11.96 -34.42
CA GLU A 268 -42.46 12.20 -34.24
C GLU A 268 -42.94 11.20 -33.19
N ASP A 269 -43.61 11.66 -32.13
CA ASP A 269 -44.11 10.80 -31.06
C ASP A 269 -45.17 9.79 -31.57
N SER A 270 -45.53 8.80 -30.75
CA SER A 270 -46.48 7.74 -31.04
C SER A 270 -47.55 7.63 -29.95
N PHE A 271 -48.81 7.46 -30.36
CA PHE A 271 -49.90 7.13 -29.43
C PHE A 271 -49.72 5.76 -28.73
N TYR A 272 -48.79 4.92 -29.22
CA TYR A 272 -48.47 3.60 -28.70
C TYR A 272 -47.05 3.59 -28.12
N ALA A 273 -46.77 2.65 -27.20
CA ALA A 273 -45.47 2.53 -26.54
C ALA A 273 -44.30 2.42 -27.54
N GLY A 274 -43.27 3.24 -27.32
CA GLY A 274 -42.08 3.37 -28.17
C GLY A 274 -42.07 4.66 -28.98
N HIS A 275 -40.91 5.01 -29.54
CA HIS A 275 -40.75 6.20 -30.38
C HIS A 275 -41.58 6.04 -31.66
N GLY A 276 -42.19 7.12 -32.14
CA GLY A 276 -42.84 7.11 -33.44
C GLY A 276 -41.81 7.22 -34.59
N THR A 277 -42.11 8.02 -35.61
CA THR A 277 -41.29 8.03 -36.83
C THR A 277 -40.02 8.87 -36.64
N LEU A 278 -38.84 8.31 -36.91
CA LEU A 278 -37.58 9.07 -36.90
C LEU A 278 -37.63 10.20 -37.94
N ILE A 279 -37.56 11.44 -37.47
CA ILE A 279 -37.56 12.65 -38.31
C ILE A 279 -36.13 12.98 -38.73
N ALA A 280 -35.20 13.00 -37.77
CA ALA A 280 -33.84 13.43 -38.02
C ALA A 280 -32.85 12.83 -37.03
N THR A 281 -31.61 12.67 -37.48
CA THR A 281 -30.45 12.40 -36.62
C THR A 281 -29.43 13.52 -36.80
N LYS A 282 -28.96 14.09 -35.69
CA LYS A 282 -27.91 15.09 -35.64
C LYS A 282 -26.73 14.53 -34.86
N THR A 283 -25.53 14.61 -35.43
CA THR A 283 -24.31 14.15 -34.76
C THR A 283 -23.49 15.36 -34.35
N SER A 284 -23.04 15.40 -33.10
CA SER A 284 -22.15 16.44 -32.61
C SER A 284 -20.73 16.25 -33.18
N PRO A 285 -19.92 17.31 -33.24
CA PRO A 285 -18.47 17.15 -33.26
C PRO A 285 -18.00 16.35 -32.04
N ALA A 286 -16.81 15.77 -32.13
CA ALA A 286 -16.17 15.16 -30.97
C ALA A 286 -15.88 16.22 -29.90
N PHE A 287 -16.09 15.88 -28.64
CA PHE A 287 -15.83 16.73 -27.49
C PHE A 287 -15.10 15.96 -26.40
N THR A 288 -14.25 16.67 -25.67
CA THR A 288 -13.51 16.14 -24.52
C THR A 288 -14.25 16.48 -23.24
N ILE A 289 -14.37 15.53 -22.33
CA ILE A 289 -15.10 15.70 -21.06
C ILE A 289 -14.36 15.00 -19.92
N ALA A 290 -14.00 15.77 -18.89
CA ALA A 290 -13.29 15.27 -17.71
C ALA A 290 -14.25 14.58 -16.71
N PRO A 291 -13.75 13.73 -15.78
CA PRO A 291 -14.56 13.13 -14.73
C PRO A 291 -15.41 14.15 -13.96
N GLY A 292 -16.72 13.90 -13.84
CA GLY A 292 -17.67 14.76 -13.13
C GLY A 292 -18.08 16.05 -13.86
N GLN A 293 -17.48 16.37 -15.01
CA GLN A 293 -17.84 17.54 -15.82
C GLN A 293 -19.18 17.33 -16.54
N THR A 294 -19.94 18.41 -16.73
CA THR A 294 -21.10 18.45 -17.63
C THR A 294 -20.76 19.26 -18.88
N GLN A 295 -21.07 18.70 -20.05
CA GLN A 295 -20.96 19.35 -21.34
C GLN A 295 -22.34 19.45 -22.00
N ASN A 296 -22.68 20.62 -22.52
CA ASN A 296 -23.89 20.80 -23.32
C ASN A 296 -23.60 20.46 -24.78
N VAL A 297 -24.22 19.40 -25.28
CA VAL A 297 -24.25 19.08 -26.71
C VAL A 297 -25.36 19.92 -27.34
N ILE A 298 -25.00 20.75 -28.31
CA ILE A 298 -25.92 21.66 -28.98
C ILE A 298 -26.11 21.18 -30.42
N VAL A 299 -27.35 20.95 -30.82
CA VAL A 299 -27.71 20.65 -32.21
C VAL A 299 -28.76 21.62 -32.72
N HIS A 300 -28.66 21.95 -34.01
CA HIS A 300 -29.63 22.79 -34.70
C HIS A 300 -30.53 21.94 -35.61
N HIS A 301 -31.82 22.22 -35.56
CA HIS A 301 -32.85 21.56 -36.35
C HIS A 301 -33.85 22.61 -36.85
N THR A 302 -34.57 22.30 -37.93
CA THR A 302 -35.68 23.11 -38.40
C THR A 302 -36.93 22.28 -38.18
N ALA A 303 -37.88 22.80 -37.40
CA ALA A 303 -39.09 22.07 -37.04
C ALA A 303 -39.87 21.63 -38.29
N ILE A 304 -40.28 20.37 -38.32
CA ILE A 304 -40.99 19.75 -39.44
C ILE A 304 -42.43 19.48 -39.01
N ALA A 305 -43.39 19.82 -39.89
CA ALA A 305 -44.80 19.48 -39.70
C ALA A 305 -44.97 17.96 -39.62
N GLY A 306 -45.73 17.52 -38.63
CA GLY A 306 -45.97 16.10 -38.37
C GLY A 306 -47.42 15.69 -38.57
N THR A 307 -47.69 14.40 -38.41
CA THR A 307 -49.06 13.86 -38.24
C THR A 307 -49.63 14.23 -36.86
N ILE A 308 -48.74 14.47 -35.89
CA ILE A 308 -49.02 15.03 -34.57
C ILE A 308 -48.02 16.15 -34.23
N ASP A 309 -48.29 16.92 -33.19
CA ASP A 309 -47.49 18.07 -32.76
C ASP A 309 -46.32 17.71 -31.81
N ARG A 310 -46.30 16.52 -31.21
CA ARG A 310 -45.32 16.10 -30.19
C ARG A 310 -44.02 15.54 -30.75
N ARG A 311 -42.90 15.84 -30.08
CA ARG A 311 -41.56 15.42 -30.50
C ARG A 311 -40.77 14.82 -29.35
N ASP A 312 -40.31 13.59 -29.56
CA ASP A 312 -39.43 12.90 -28.63
C ASP A 312 -37.97 13.11 -29.05
N VAL A 313 -37.09 13.05 -28.07
CA VAL A 313 -35.65 13.18 -28.32
C VAL A 313 -34.91 12.06 -27.60
N GLU A 314 -34.12 11.34 -28.38
CA GLU A 314 -33.17 10.34 -27.89
C GLU A 314 -31.75 10.91 -28.04
N VAL A 315 -30.96 10.75 -26.99
CA VAL A 315 -29.55 11.15 -26.97
C VAL A 315 -28.72 9.90 -26.75
N GLU A 316 -27.85 9.60 -27.70
CA GLU A 316 -26.85 8.54 -27.63
C GLU A 316 -25.45 9.15 -27.48
N VAL A 317 -24.64 8.62 -26.57
CA VAL A 317 -23.24 8.99 -26.39
C VAL A 317 -22.35 7.84 -26.83
N TYR A 318 -21.31 8.17 -27.60
CA TYR A 318 -20.35 7.22 -28.13
C TYR A 318 -18.92 7.60 -27.73
N VAL A 319 -18.12 6.61 -27.34
CA VAL A 319 -16.68 6.74 -27.08
C VAL A 319 -15.95 5.70 -27.93
N GLY A 320 -14.94 6.13 -28.71
CA GLY A 320 -14.23 5.24 -29.64
C GLY A 320 -15.13 4.56 -30.67
N GLY A 321 -16.29 5.17 -31.00
CA GLY A 321 -17.28 4.62 -31.92
C GLY A 321 -18.24 3.58 -31.32
N LYS A 322 -18.08 3.19 -30.05
CA LYS A 322 -19.02 2.31 -29.34
C LYS A 322 -20.08 3.13 -28.62
N LEU A 323 -21.33 2.69 -28.67
CA LEU A 323 -22.42 3.26 -27.86
C LEU A 323 -22.17 2.93 -26.40
N VAL A 324 -22.14 3.94 -25.53
CA VAL A 324 -21.86 3.78 -24.09
C VAL A 324 -23.04 4.21 -23.22
N LYS A 325 -23.88 5.12 -23.70
CA LYS A 325 -25.09 5.55 -23.01
C LYS A 325 -26.15 5.99 -24.00
N GLU A 326 -27.40 5.68 -23.70
CA GLU A 326 -28.55 6.25 -24.37
C GLU A 326 -29.62 6.62 -23.35
N SER A 327 -30.42 7.63 -23.68
CA SER A 327 -31.62 7.97 -22.94
C SER A 327 -32.56 8.70 -23.87
N GLU A 328 -33.84 8.51 -23.63
CA GLU A 328 -34.91 9.07 -24.41
C GLU A 328 -35.89 9.80 -23.50
N TRP A 329 -36.50 10.84 -24.04
CA TRP A 329 -37.55 11.59 -23.38
C TRP A 329 -38.70 11.84 -24.34
N ASP A 330 -39.90 11.56 -23.85
CA ASP A 330 -41.15 11.87 -24.55
C ASP A 330 -41.46 13.37 -24.43
N ASP A 331 -42.17 13.92 -25.42
CA ASP A 331 -42.77 15.26 -25.38
C ASP A 331 -41.76 16.39 -25.10
N VAL A 332 -40.56 16.32 -25.67
CA VAL A 332 -39.50 17.31 -25.42
C VAL A 332 -39.87 18.68 -25.98
N TYR A 333 -40.54 18.72 -27.12
CA TYR A 333 -41.12 19.94 -27.67
C TYR A 333 -42.34 19.65 -28.56
N TYR A 334 -43.07 20.71 -28.91
CA TYR A 334 -44.29 20.66 -29.72
C TYR A 334 -44.11 21.53 -30.96
N VAL A 335 -44.71 21.17 -32.10
CA VAL A 335 -44.60 21.86 -33.41
C VAL A 335 -45.96 22.17 -34.02
#